data_AF-A0A6G0KAP0-F1
#
_entry.id   AF-A0A6G0KAP0-F1
#
_cell.length_a   1.000
_cell.length_b   1.000
_cell.length_c   1.000
_cell.angle_alpha   90.00
_cell.angle_beta   90.00
_cell.angle_gamma   90.00
#
_symmetry.space_group_name_H-M   'P 1'
#
loop_
_entity.id
_entity.type
_entity.pdbx_description
1 polymer ?
#
loop_
_entity_poly.entity_id
_entity_poly.type
_entity_poly.pdbx_seq_one_letter_code
_entity_poly.pdbx_strand_id
1 'polypeptide(L)'
;MVAAPAAGATEPPTAVLTASDHQFYRLAELVVSVARAPPARVDPMLDRRLEHDMTLDEVSTTAVTPQRLPVAESEEMMSLRQEVDRLQALAKDQPGVRDRSWTSG
;
A
#
# COMPACT_ATOMS: atom_id res chain seq x y z
N MET A 1 -2.49 16.31 -79.46
CA MET A 1 -2.16 17.28 -78.40
C MET A 1 -2.91 16.85 -77.16
N VAL A 2 -2.20 16.64 -76.05
CA VAL A 2 -2.61 15.89 -74.85
C VAL A 2 -3.74 16.60 -74.10
N ALA A 3 -4.75 15.83 -73.66
CA ALA A 3 -5.86 16.30 -72.85
C ALA A 3 -5.41 16.70 -71.43
N ALA A 4 -5.96 17.79 -70.93
CA ALA A 4 -5.69 18.37 -69.62
C ALA A 4 -6.03 17.41 -68.46
N PRO A 5 -5.32 17.49 -67.32
CA PRO A 5 -5.70 16.74 -66.14
C PRO A 5 -6.90 17.43 -65.48
N ALA A 6 -8.03 16.74 -65.39
CA ALA A 6 -9.12 17.18 -64.54
C ALA A 6 -8.63 17.17 -63.09
N ALA A 7 -8.63 18.36 -62.47
CA ALA A 7 -8.39 18.53 -61.06
C ALA A 7 -9.40 17.69 -60.28
N GLY A 8 -8.97 16.51 -59.84
CA GLY A 8 -9.70 15.75 -58.83
C GLY A 8 -9.76 16.62 -57.59
N ALA A 9 -10.98 17.00 -57.20
CA ALA A 9 -11.22 17.63 -55.92
C ALA A 9 -10.68 16.71 -54.82
N THR A 10 -9.54 17.09 -54.23
CA THR A 10 -9.11 16.54 -52.96
C THR A 10 -10.05 17.11 -51.91
N GLU A 11 -11.24 16.53 -51.81
CA GLU A 11 -12.04 16.63 -50.59
C GLU A 11 -11.09 16.22 -49.46
N PRO A 12 -10.82 17.08 -48.46
CA PRO A 12 -10.08 16.65 -47.29
C PRO A 12 -10.84 15.44 -46.76
N PRO A 13 -10.17 14.30 -46.45
CA PRO A 13 -10.87 13.19 -45.86
C PRO A 13 -11.49 13.74 -44.59
N THR A 14 -12.82 13.87 -44.59
CA THR A 14 -13.59 14.06 -43.37
C THR A 14 -13.33 12.79 -42.59
N ALA A 15 -12.22 12.79 -41.84
CA ALA A 15 -11.77 11.65 -41.09
C ALA A 15 -12.92 11.36 -40.14
N VAL A 16 -13.65 10.28 -40.45
CA VAL A 16 -14.75 9.83 -39.62
C VAL A 16 -14.09 9.40 -38.33
N LEU A 17 -14.08 10.32 -37.36
CA LEU A 17 -13.49 10.09 -36.06
C LEU A 17 -14.17 8.86 -35.50
N THR A 18 -13.38 7.81 -35.33
CA THR A 18 -13.85 6.57 -34.76
C THR A 18 -14.24 6.83 -33.30
N ALA A 19 -15.05 5.95 -32.73
CA ALA A 19 -15.36 6.03 -31.29
C ALA A 19 -14.07 6.07 -30.43
N SER A 20 -12.99 5.44 -30.92
CA SER A 20 -11.66 5.46 -30.32
C SER A 20 -11.04 6.86 -30.35
N ASP A 21 -11.10 7.56 -31.49
CA ASP A 21 -10.55 8.90 -31.62
C ASP A 21 -11.22 9.88 -30.65
N HIS A 22 -12.54 9.77 -30.49
CA HIS A 22 -13.26 10.58 -29.50
C HIS A 22 -12.85 10.25 -28.05
N GLN A 23 -12.50 8.99 -27.76
CA GLN A 23 -11.96 8.62 -26.43
C GLN A 23 -10.57 9.21 -26.22
N PHE A 24 -9.71 9.16 -27.24
CA PHE A 24 -8.39 9.79 -27.19
C PHE A 24 -8.45 11.30 -27.02
N TYR A 25 -9.38 11.99 -27.70
CA TYR A 25 -9.59 13.42 -27.50
C TYR A 25 -10.05 13.74 -26.07
N ARG A 26 -10.97 12.95 -25.51
CA ARG A 26 -11.38 13.11 -24.11
C ARG A 26 -10.23 12.87 -23.13
N LEU A 27 -9.39 11.88 -23.40
CA LEU A 27 -8.17 11.63 -22.61
C LEU A 27 -7.18 12.78 -22.73
N ALA A 28 -6.96 13.30 -23.94
CA ALA A 28 -6.07 14.44 -24.16
C ALA A 28 -6.56 15.69 -23.41
N GLU A 29 -7.85 15.98 -23.48
CA GLU A 29 -8.46 17.10 -22.75
C GLU A 29 -8.31 16.93 -21.24
N LEU A 30 -8.51 15.72 -20.71
CA LEU A 30 -8.31 15.42 -19.30
C LEU A 30 -6.85 15.63 -18.88
N VAL A 31 -5.90 15.10 -19.65
CA VAL A 31 -4.46 15.23 -19.36
C VAL A 31 -4.03 16.69 -19.36
N VAL A 32 -4.46 17.47 -20.35
CA VAL A 32 -4.17 18.92 -20.43
C VAL A 32 -4.79 19.66 -19.24
N SER A 33 -6.02 19.32 -18.88
CA SER A 33 -6.72 19.94 -17.74
C SER A 33 -6.02 19.66 -16.41
N VAL A 34 -5.60 18.41 -16.18
CA VAL A 34 -4.83 18.00 -15.00
C VAL A 34 -3.44 18.65 -14.98
N ALA A 35 -2.76 18.75 -16.12
CA ALA A 35 -1.45 19.42 -16.19
C ALA A 35 -1.57 20.93 -15.89
N ARG A 36 -2.63 21.58 -16.36
CA ARG A 36 -2.87 23.01 -16.15
C ARG A 36 -3.35 23.33 -14.74
N ALA A 37 -4.11 22.42 -14.13
CA ALA A 37 -4.59 22.53 -12.76
C ALA A 37 -4.42 21.18 -12.06
N PRO A 38 -3.20 20.89 -11.55
CA PRO A 38 -2.94 19.65 -10.85
C PRO A 38 -3.89 19.50 -9.66
N PRO A 39 -4.52 18.34 -9.48
CA PRO A 39 -5.37 18.11 -8.32
C PRO A 39 -4.55 18.29 -7.04
N ALA A 40 -5.20 18.85 -6.01
CA ALA A 40 -4.58 18.98 -4.71
C ALA A 40 -4.16 17.59 -4.21
N ARG A 41 -2.90 17.46 -3.80
CA ARG A 41 -2.43 16.22 -3.21
C ARG A 41 -3.17 15.99 -1.88
N VAL A 42 -3.64 14.77 -1.65
CA VAL A 42 -4.47 14.41 -0.50
C VAL A 42 -3.68 14.52 0.81
N ASP A 43 -2.38 14.21 0.77
CA ASP A 43 -1.47 14.35 1.91
C ASP A 43 -0.03 14.70 1.45
N PRO A 44 0.32 16.00 1.42
CA PRO A 44 1.66 16.44 1.02
C PRO A 44 2.79 15.93 1.92
N MET A 45 2.50 15.58 3.17
CA MET A 45 3.50 15.05 4.11
C MET A 45 3.82 13.60 3.77
N LEU A 46 2.79 12.80 3.49
CA LEU A 46 2.95 11.43 3.01
C LEU A 46 3.68 11.40 1.67
N ASP A 47 3.39 12.33 0.76
CA ASP A 47 4.10 12.40 -0.52
C ASP A 47 5.59 12.71 -0.36
N ARG A 48 5.95 13.68 0.51
CA ARG A 48 7.36 13.98 0.79
C ARG A 48 8.09 12.81 1.43
N ARG A 49 7.41 12.09 2.34
CA ARG A 49 7.96 10.89 2.97
C ARG A 49 8.20 9.79 1.93
N LEU A 50 7.24 9.57 1.04
CA LEU A 50 7.37 8.58 -0.04
C LEU A 50 8.47 8.96 -1.06
N GLU A 51 8.57 10.23 -1.44
CA GLU A 51 9.63 10.71 -2.33
C GLU A 51 11.02 10.50 -1.69
N HIS A 52 11.15 10.73 -0.38
CA HIS A 52 12.37 10.51 0.39
C HIS A 52 12.67 9.01 0.61
N ASP A 53 11.66 8.20 0.88
CA ASP A 53 11.77 6.76 1.07
C ASP A 53 12.06 6.02 -0.26
N MET A 54 11.55 6.51 -1.39
CA MET A 54 11.87 5.96 -2.72
C MET A 54 13.31 6.27 -3.17
N THR A 55 13.94 7.31 -2.63
CA THR A 55 15.38 7.58 -2.86
C THR A 55 16.30 6.75 -1.96
N LEU A 56 15.74 6.03 -1.00
CA LEU A 56 16.51 5.23 -0.05
C LEU A 56 16.75 3.81 -0.57
N ASP A 57 17.96 3.61 -1.07
CA ASP A 57 18.73 2.36 -1.03
C ASP A 57 18.60 1.61 0.32
N GLU A 58 18.17 2.30 1.40
CA GLU A 58 17.80 1.71 2.71
C GLU A 58 16.54 0.86 2.71
N VAL A 59 15.51 1.12 1.89
CA VAL A 59 14.32 0.23 1.82
C VAL A 59 14.72 -1.11 1.20
N SER A 60 15.61 -1.08 0.20
CA SER A 60 16.16 -2.29 -0.42
C SER A 60 17.06 -3.07 0.54
N THR A 61 17.79 -2.43 1.45
CA THR A 61 18.62 -3.13 2.45
C THR A 61 17.85 -3.56 3.71
N THR A 62 16.78 -2.87 4.09
CA THR A 62 15.92 -3.27 5.23
C THR A 62 14.83 -4.27 4.86
N ALA A 63 14.35 -4.28 3.61
CA ALA A 63 13.38 -5.26 3.13
C ALA A 63 13.97 -6.65 2.84
N VAL A 64 15.31 -6.79 2.80
CA VAL A 64 15.99 -8.04 2.40
C VAL A 64 15.88 -9.16 3.43
N THR A 65 15.53 -8.88 4.69
CA THR A 65 15.26 -9.98 5.62
C THR A 65 14.33 -9.51 6.74
N PRO A 66 13.13 -10.11 6.89
CA PRO A 66 12.41 -10.04 8.14
C PRO A 66 13.40 -10.40 9.27
N GLN A 67 13.65 -9.48 10.20
CA GLN A 67 14.52 -9.75 11.35
C GLN A 67 13.88 -10.87 12.15
N ARG A 68 14.35 -12.11 11.94
CA ARG A 68 14.01 -13.22 12.82
C ARG A 68 14.68 -12.92 14.15
N LEU A 69 13.88 -12.91 15.21
CA LEU A 69 14.38 -12.86 16.58
C LEU A 69 15.49 -13.91 16.73
N PRO A 70 16.64 -13.57 17.35
CA PRO A 70 17.68 -14.54 17.65
C PRO A 70 17.09 -15.79 18.31
N VAL A 71 17.57 -16.98 17.93
CA VAL A 71 17.03 -18.25 18.41
C VAL A 71 16.99 -18.32 19.94
N ALA A 72 18.00 -17.73 20.61
CA ALA A 72 18.05 -17.61 22.06
C ALA A 72 16.85 -16.86 22.65
N GLU A 73 16.47 -15.71 22.06
CA GLU A 73 15.32 -14.92 22.52
C GLU A 73 14.00 -15.67 22.29
N SER A 74 13.91 -16.46 21.21
CA SER A 74 12.74 -17.30 20.94
C SER A 74 12.61 -18.44 21.96
N GLU A 75 13.71 -19.04 22.40
CA GLU A 75 13.71 -20.11 23.41
C GLU A 75 13.29 -19.59 24.79
N GLU A 76 13.77 -18.42 25.19
CA GLU A 76 13.35 -17.74 26.43
C GLU A 76 11.85 -17.43 26.43
N MET A 77 11.32 -16.93 25.31
CA MET A 77 9.89 -16.66 25.16
C MET A 77 9.03 -17.92 25.27
N MET A 78 9.50 -19.05 24.72
CA MET A 78 8.82 -20.34 24.86
C MET A 78 8.84 -20.84 26.30
N SER A 79 9.97 -20.70 26.99
CA SER A 79 10.11 -21.03 28.41
C SER A 79 9.16 -20.21 29.29
N LEU A 80 9.09 -18.89 29.05
CA LEU A 80 8.17 -17.99 29.76
C LEU A 80 6.70 -18.38 29.53
N ARG A 81 6.31 -18.72 28.30
CA ARG A 81 4.94 -19.18 28.01
C ARG A 81 4.60 -20.46 28.77
N GLN A 82 5.52 -21.44 28.79
CA GLN A 82 5.32 -22.69 29.53
C GLN A 82 5.20 -22.45 31.04
N GLU A 83 6.01 -21.55 31.61
CA GLU A 83 5.91 -21.22 33.03
C GLU A 83 4.60 -20.47 33.34
N VAL A 84 4.15 -19.57 32.47
CA VAL A 84 2.83 -18.93 32.62
C VAL A 84 1.71 -19.97 32.59
N ASP A 85 1.74 -20.92 31.66
CA ASP A 85 0.74 -21.99 31.59
C ASP A 85 0.75 -22.86 32.84
N ARG A 86 1.94 -23.21 33.34
CA ARG A 86 2.12 -23.96 34.59
C ARG A 86 1.57 -23.18 35.79
N LEU A 87 1.90 -21.90 35.91
CA LEU A 87 1.42 -21.04 36.99
C LEU A 87 -0.10 -20.83 36.92
N GLN A 88 -0.66 -20.72 35.71
CA GLN A 88 -2.10 -20.65 35.51
C GLN A 88 -2.80 -21.96 35.89
N ALA A 89 -2.22 -23.11 35.56
CA ALA A 89 -2.74 -24.40 36.01
C ALA A 89 -2.68 -24.51 37.55
N LEU A 90 -1.55 -24.15 38.15
CA LEU A 90 -1.40 -24.14 39.61
C LEU A 90 -2.40 -23.19 40.30
N ALA A 91 -2.67 -22.03 39.72
CA ALA A 91 -3.65 -21.07 40.24
C ALA A 91 -5.08 -21.60 40.13
N LYS A 92 -5.40 -22.36 39.08
CA LYS A 92 -6.71 -23.01 38.90
C LYS A 92 -6.88 -24.21 39.84
N ASP A 93 -5.79 -24.93 40.10
CA ASP A 93 -5.77 -26.11 40.98
C ASP A 93 -5.63 -25.76 42.47
N GLN A 94 -5.39 -24.49 42.80
CA GLN A 94 -5.52 -23.99 44.17
C GLN A 94 -6.99 -23.62 44.44
N PRO A 95 -7.77 -24.45 45.16
CA PRO A 95 -9.07 -24.02 45.64
C PRO A 95 -8.83 -22.85 46.60
N GLY A 96 -9.36 -21.69 46.21
CA GLY A 96 -9.35 -20.42 46.95
C GLY A 96 -8.50 -20.37 48.21
N VAL A 97 -7.33 -19.73 48.14
CA VAL A 97 -6.75 -19.05 49.31
C VAL A 97 -7.63 -17.82 49.60
N ARG A 98 -8.89 -18.08 49.95
CA ARG A 98 -9.90 -17.07 50.24
C ARG A 98 -10.89 -17.56 51.30
N ASP A 99 -10.46 -18.47 52.18
CA ASP A 99 -11.25 -18.90 53.35
C ASP A 99 -10.38 -19.22 54.58
N ARG A 100 -9.15 -18.67 54.67
CA ARG A 100 -8.26 -18.85 55.83
C ARG A 100 -7.85 -17.54 56.47
N SER A 101 -8.81 -16.79 56.98
CA SER A 101 -8.64 -15.83 58.08
C SER A 101 -10.02 -15.29 58.43
N TRP A 102 -10.25 -14.91 59.69
CA TRP A 102 -11.52 -14.44 60.26
C TRP A 102 -12.46 -15.50 60.88
N THR A 103 -11.94 -16.41 61.70
CA THR A 103 -12.66 -16.84 62.91
C THR A 103 -11.67 -17.09 64.05
N SER A 104 -11.15 -16.02 64.64
CA SER A 104 -10.62 -16.07 66.00
C SER A 104 -11.04 -14.76 66.67
N GLY A 105 -11.97 -14.88 67.61
CA GLY A 105 -12.67 -13.79 68.30
C GLY A 105 -13.86 -14.38 69.05
#